data_AF-A0A5Y2LKZ4-F1
#
_entry.id   AF-A0A5Y2LKZ4-F1
#
_cell.length_a   1.000
_cell.length_b   1.000
_cell.length_c   1.000
_cell.angle_alpha   90.00
_cell.angle_beta   90.00
_cell.angle_gamma   90.00
#
_symmetry.space_group_name_H-M   'P 1'
#
loop_
_entity.id
_entity.type
_entity.pdbx_description
1 polymer ?
#
loop_
_entity_poly.entity_id
_entity_poly.type
_entity_poly.pdbx_seq_one_letter_code
_entity_poly.pdbx_strand_id
1 'polypeptide(L)' 'MSESLKTTIRLKKQESVELRDIAFSLTKKAIQKGKHKVYSESDLVHFAIEKTLKNIDLDDDGNLMYTKHKNN' A
#
# COMPACT_ATOMS: atom_id res chain seq x y z
N MET A 1 -11.02 9.48 22.65
CA MET A 1 -11.37 8.89 21.34
C MET A 1 -10.36 9.42 20.36
N SER A 2 -9.50 8.56 19.81
CA SER A 2 -8.51 8.97 18.82
C SER A 2 -9.25 9.20 17.50
N GLU A 3 -9.46 10.45 17.12
CA GLU A 3 -9.95 10.75 15.77
C GLU A 3 -8.96 10.19 14.77
N SER A 4 -9.41 9.24 13.95
CA SER A 4 -8.62 8.76 12.82
C SER A 4 -8.43 9.95 11.88
N LEU A 5 -7.20 10.46 11.77
CA LEU A 5 -6.84 11.44 10.75
C LEU A 5 -7.22 10.87 9.37
N LYS A 6 -8.37 11.28 8.84
CA LYS A 6 -8.76 11.02 7.45
C LYS A 6 -8.00 12.00 6.55
N THR A 7 -6.68 11.80 6.47
CA THR A 7 -5.88 12.48 5.46
C THR A 7 -6.15 11.79 4.13
N THR A 8 -7.03 12.38 3.33
CA THR A 8 -7.30 11.92 1.96
C THR A 8 -6.09 12.26 1.08
N ILE A 9 -5.26 11.27 0.78
CA ILE A 9 -4.17 11.44 -0.19
C ILE A 9 -4.76 11.37 -1.59
N ARG A 10 -4.62 12.45 -2.34
CA ARG A 10 -5.07 12.51 -3.73
C ARG A 10 -4.02 11.86 -4.63
N LEU A 11 -4.33 10.66 -5.12
CA LEU A 11 -3.53 9.97 -6.11
C LEU A 11 -3.55 10.73 -7.45
N LYS A 12 -2.45 10.63 -8.20
CA LYS A 12 -2.45 10.99 -9.62
C LYS A 12 -3.37 10.04 -10.38
N LYS A 13 -3.90 10.52 -11.50
CA LYS A 13 -4.80 9.74 -12.35
C LYS A 13 -4.20 8.38 -12.75
N GLN A 14 -2.91 8.36 -13.08
CA GLN A 14 -2.20 7.14 -13.47
C GLN A 14 -2.06 6.17 -12.29
N GLU A 15 -1.66 6.65 -11.11
CA GLU A 15 -1.51 5.83 -9.90
C GLU A 15 -2.83 5.14 -9.51
N SER A 16 -3.96 5.85 -9.63
CA SER A 16 -5.28 5.28 -9.36
C SER A 16 -5.67 4.19 -10.37
N VAL A 17 -5.38 4.39 -11.67
CA VAL A 17 -5.62 3.37 -12.70
C VAL A 17 -4.78 2.12 -12.43
N GLU A 18 -3.49 2.30 -12.17
CA GLU A 18 -2.58 1.18 -11.89
C GLU A 18 -3.00 0.40 -10.64
N LEU A 19 -3.37 1.09 -9.56
CA LEU A 19 -3.86 0.44 -8.33
C LEU A 19 -5.14 -0.36 -8.56
N ARG A 20 -6.08 0.18 -9.35
CA ARG A 20 -7.32 -0.51 -9.72
C ARG A 20 -7.04 -1.80 -10.48
N ASP A 21 -6.15 -1.75 -11.46
CA ASP A 21 -5.81 -2.90 -12.28
C ASP A 21 -5.11 -3.99 -11.46
N ILE A 22 -4.23 -3.60 -10.53
CA ILE A 22 -3.59 -4.53 -9.60
C ILE A 22 -4.63 -5.15 -8.67
N ALA A 23 -5.53 -4.35 -8.08
CA ALA A 23 -6.59 -4.83 -7.19
C ALA A 23 -7.50 -5.85 -7.89
N PHE A 24 -7.88 -5.59 -9.14
CA PHE A 24 -8.65 -6.52 -9.95
C PHE A 24 -7.88 -7.81 -10.24
N SER A 25 -6.61 -7.72 -10.65
CA SER A 25 -5.75 -8.87 -10.92
C SER A 25 -5.56 -9.75 -9.67
N LEU A 26 -5.34 -9.13 -8.51
CA LEU A 26 -5.22 -9.84 -7.23
C LEU A 26 -6.53 -10.52 -6.82
N THR A 27 -7.66 -9.83 -6.99
CA THR A 27 -8.99 -10.41 -6.73
C THR A 27 -9.24 -11.64 -7.60
N LYS A 28 -8.95 -11.53 -8.91
CA LYS A 28 -9.07 -12.67 -9.84
C LYS A 28 -8.19 -13.84 -9.40
N LYS A 29 -6.94 -13.59 -9.03
CA LYS A 29 -6.01 -14.62 -8.51
C LYS A 29 -6.50 -15.24 -7.20
N ALA A 30 -7.11 -14.47 -6.32
CA ALA A 30 -7.66 -14.96 -5.06
C ALA A 30 -8.82 -15.93 -5.29
N ILE A 31 -9.74 -15.54 -6.17
CA ILE A 31 -10.89 -16.36 -6.57
C ILE A 31 -10.41 -17.65 -7.24
N GLN A 32 -9.43 -17.57 -8.14
CA GLN A 32 -8.81 -18.76 -8.75
C GLN A 32 -8.18 -19.72 -7.73
N LYS A 33 -7.73 -19.20 -6.58
CA LYS A 33 -7.19 -19.99 -5.47
C LYS A 33 -8.27 -20.44 -4.46
N GLY A 34 -9.56 -20.31 -4.80
CA GLY A 34 -10.69 -20.69 -3.94
C GLY A 34 -10.96 -19.71 -2.79
N LYS A 35 -10.33 -18.54 -2.78
CA LYS A 35 -10.58 -17.49 -1.79
C LYS A 35 -11.55 -16.46 -2.37
N HIS A 36 -12.75 -16.36 -1.81
CA HIS A 36 -13.74 -15.33 -2.17
C HIS A 36 -13.44 -13.98 -1.51
N LYS A 37 -12.18 -13.52 -1.58
CA LYS A 37 -11.78 -12.21 -1.07
C LYS A 37 -11.62 -11.24 -2.23
N VAL A 38 -12.36 -10.15 -2.17
CA VAL A 38 -12.20 -8.99 -3.06
C VAL A 38 -11.17 -8.06 -2.42
N TYR A 39 -10.19 -7.63 -3.22
CA TYR A 39 -9.23 -6.62 -2.82
C TYR A 39 -9.63 -5.28 -3.41
N SER A 40 -9.69 -4.26 -2.56
CA SER A 40 -9.89 -2.87 -2.95
C SER A 40 -8.57 -2.12 -3.06
N GLU A 41 -8.56 -0.97 -3.73
CA GLU A 41 -7.39 -0.08 -3.79
C GLU A 41 -6.90 0.29 -2.39
N SER A 42 -7.83 0.55 -1.45
CA SER A 42 -7.50 0.88 -0.06
C SER A 42 -6.81 -0.27 0.67
N ASP A 43 -7.21 -1.52 0.42
CA ASP A 43 -6.54 -2.69 1.02
C ASP A 43 -5.08 -2.80 0.54
N LEU A 44 -4.84 -2.55 -0.75
CA LEU A 44 -3.51 -2.58 -1.33
C LEU A 44 -2.64 -1.46 -0.76
N VAL A 45 -3.16 -0.24 -0.71
CA VAL A 45 -2.45 0.91 -0.16
C VAL A 45 -2.14 0.70 1.32
N HIS A 46 -3.11 0.24 2.11
CA HIS A 46 -2.90 -0.03 3.53
C HIS A 46 -1.82 -1.10 3.75
N PHE A 47 -1.89 -2.21 2.99
CA PHE A 47 -0.88 -3.26 3.04
C PHE A 47 0.51 -2.76 2.63
N ALA A 48 0.60 -1.98 1.54
CA ALA A 48 1.85 -1.40 1.08
C ALA A 48 2.46 -0.47 2.13
N ILE A 49 1.65 0.44 2.70
CA ILE A 49 2.07 1.34 3.78
C ILE A 49 2.57 0.53 4.98
N GLU A 50 1.82 -0.46 5.47
CA GLU A 50 2.23 -1.28 6.61
C GLU A 50 3.60 -1.95 6.40
N LYS A 51 3.86 -2.46 5.19
CA LYS A 51 5.14 -3.09 4.84
C LYS A 51 6.27 -2.10 4.64
N THR A 52 5.95 -0.88 4.20
CA THR A 52 6.93 0.15 3.82
C THR A 52 7.29 1.05 5.00
N LEU A 53 6.38 1.29 5.94
CA LEU A 53 6.59 2.17 7.09
C LEU A 53 7.80 1.77 7.94
N LYS A 54 8.05 0.46 8.09
CA LYS A 54 9.21 -0.05 8.84
C LYS A 54 10.56 0.21 8.16
N ASN A 55 10.52 0.66 6.91
CA ASN A 55 11.66 0.87 6.04
C ASN A 55 11.79 2.36 5.67
N ILE A 56 11.07 3.27 6.34
CA ILE A 56 11.21 4.71 6.14
C ILE A 56 12.00 5.25 7.32
N ASP A 57 13.11 5.93 7.02
CA ASP A 57 13.99 6.57 8.00
C ASP A 57 14.39 7.97 7.48
N LEU A 58 15.17 8.70 8.28
CA LEU A 58 15.81 9.94 7.85
C LEU A 58 17.29 9.68 7.52
N ASP A 59 17.80 10.34 6.48
CA ASP A 59 19.25 10.41 6.26
C ASP A 59 19.90 11.48 7.16
N ASP A 60 21.24 11.57 7.11
CA ASP A 60 22.02 12.51 7.91
C ASP A 60 21.70 13.99 7.59
N ASP A 61 21.12 14.25 6.41
CA ASP A 61 20.68 15.57 5.96
C ASP A 61 19.21 15.87 6.37
N GLY A 62 18.53 14.92 7.04
CA GLY A 62 17.15 15.03 7.48
C GLY A 62 16.10 14.81 6.39
N ASN A 63 16.48 14.24 5.24
CA ASN A 63 15.55 13.88 4.17
C ASN A 63 15.01 12.46 4.36
N LEU A 64 13.83 12.19 3.79
CA LEU A 64 13.21 10.86 3.81
C LEU A 64 14.06 9.87 3.00
N MET A 65 14.48 8.80 3.65
CA MET A 65 15.22 7.68 3.07
C MET A 65 14.42 6.37 3.20
N TYR A 66 14.59 5.47 2.22
CA TYR A 66 14.04 4.12 2.28
C TYR A 66 15.11 3.09 2.62
N THR A 67 15.05 2.50 3.82
CA THR A 67 15.98 1.49 4.32
C THR A 67 15.43 0.08 4.09
N LYS A 68 15.99 -0.65 3.13
CA LYS A 68 15.61 -2.05 2.89
C LYS A 68 16.18 -2.95 3.99
N HIS A 69 15.45 -3.16 5.08
CA HIS A 69 15.78 -4.25 6.00
C HIS A 69 15.60 -5.59 5.27
N LYS A 70 16.71 -6.27 4.96
CA LYS A 70 16.68 -7.68 4.55
C LYS A 70 16.17 -8.48 5.74
N ASN A 71 14.90 -8.89 5.72
CA ASN A 71 14.44 -9.95 6.61
C ASN A 71 15.25 -11.21 6.26
N ASN A 72 16.08 -11.62 7.22
CA ASN A 72 16.82 -12.88 7.22
C ASN A 72 15.85 -14.04 7.49
#